data_AF-A0A3C0RAV9-F1
#
_entry.id   AF-A0A3C0RAV9-F1
#
_cell.length_a   1.000
_cell.length_b   1.000
_cell.length_c   1.000
_cell.angle_alpha   90.00
_cell.angle_beta   90.00
_cell.angle_gamma   90.00
#
_symmetry.space_group_name_H-M   'P 1'
#
loop_
_entity.id
_entity.type
_entity.pdbx_description
1 polymer ?
#
loop_
_entity_poly.entity_id
_entity_poly.type
_entity_poly.pdbx_seq_one_letter_code
_entity_poly.pdbx_strand_id
1 'polypeptide(L)'
;GDDVLEETARLPEILDSAEIAKRKDCRNVLTFTIDPIDARDFDDAISYRELKNGQYEIGVHIADVSYYVEPGTALDEEAYKRATSVYL
;
A
#
# COMPACT_ATOMS: atom_id res chain seq x y z
N GLY A 1 -9.32 -18.48 -6.53
CA GLY A 1 -9.27 -19.95 -6.65
C GLY A 1 -7.91 -20.43 -6.17
N ASP A 2 -7.58 -21.70 -6.38
CA ASP A 2 -6.27 -22.26 -6.00
C ASP A 2 -5.12 -21.46 -6.64
N ASP A 3 -5.29 -21.02 -7.89
CA ASP A 3 -4.30 -20.18 -8.61
C ASP A 3 -3.98 -18.86 -7.90
N VAL A 4 -4.98 -18.22 -7.28
CA VAL A 4 -4.81 -16.96 -6.53
C VAL A 4 -4.00 -17.21 -5.25
N LEU A 5 -4.22 -18.35 -4.59
CA LEU A 5 -3.48 -18.72 -3.39
C LEU A 5 -2.03 -19.06 -3.73
N GLU A 6 -1.79 -19.76 -4.84
CA GLU A 6 -0.44 -20.05 -5.30
C GLU A 6 0.34 -18.78 -5.67
N GLU A 7 -0.31 -17.82 -6.33
CA GLU A 7 0.29 -16.54 -6.70
C GLU A 7 0.66 -15.72 -5.46
N THR A 8 -0.30 -15.53 -4.55
CA THR A 8 -0.10 -14.75 -3.32
C THR A 8 0.95 -15.34 -2.40
N ALA A 9 1.09 -16.68 -2.37
CA ALA A 9 2.13 -17.36 -1.58
C ALA A 9 3.57 -17.07 -2.05
N ARG A 10 3.75 -16.50 -3.25
CA ARG A 10 5.07 -16.13 -3.80
C ARG A 10 5.42 -14.67 -3.55
N LEU A 11 4.47 -13.86 -3.06
CA LEU A 11 4.71 -12.45 -2.79
C LEU A 11 5.70 -12.29 -1.63
N PRO A 12 6.69 -11.39 -1.75
CA PRO A 12 7.67 -11.19 -0.70
C PRO A 12 7.04 -10.47 0.49
N GLU A 13 7.33 -10.95 1.71
CA GLU A 13 6.97 -10.21 2.94
C GLU A 13 7.83 -8.95 3.12
N ILE A 14 9.06 -8.96 2.59
CA ILE A 14 10.02 -7.86 2.70
C ILE A 14 10.51 -7.52 1.30
N LEU A 15 10.38 -6.26 0.92
CA LEU A 15 10.92 -5.75 -0.34
C LEU A 15 12.43 -5.89 -0.39
N ASP A 16 12.96 -6.32 -1.54
CA ASP A 16 14.39 -6.35 -1.75
C ASP A 16 15.01 -4.94 -1.79
N SER A 17 16.31 -4.85 -1.52
CA SER A 17 17.01 -3.57 -1.45
C SER A 17 17.07 -2.84 -2.80
N ALA A 18 17.02 -3.56 -3.92
CA ALA A 18 17.05 -2.96 -5.25
C ALA A 18 15.72 -2.27 -5.58
N GLU A 19 14.59 -2.84 -5.14
CA GLU A 19 13.27 -2.22 -5.25
C GLU A 19 13.13 -1.00 -4.32
N ILE A 20 13.59 -1.11 -3.07
CA ILE A 20 13.61 0.02 -2.14
C ILE A 20 14.41 1.19 -2.73
N ALA A 21 15.53 0.92 -3.39
CA ALA A 21 16.39 1.95 -3.98
C ALA A 21 15.74 2.75 -5.12
N LYS A 22 14.68 2.24 -5.75
CA LYS A 22 13.93 2.96 -6.79
C LYS A 22 12.93 3.98 -6.22
N ARG A 23 12.63 3.90 -4.92
CA ARG A 23 11.55 4.63 -4.26
C ARG A 23 12.10 5.84 -3.49
N LYS A 24 11.27 6.86 -3.32
CA LYS A 24 11.58 7.99 -2.43
C LYS A 24 11.55 7.49 -0.99
N ASP A 25 12.64 7.69 -0.26
CA ASP A 25 12.71 7.33 1.15
C ASP A 25 11.98 8.37 2.03
N CYS A 26 10.83 7.97 2.57
CA CYS A 26 10.04 8.77 3.49
C CYS A 26 10.08 8.23 4.94
N ARG A 27 10.93 7.24 5.25
CA ARG A 27 10.92 6.55 6.57
C ARG A 27 11.25 7.46 7.76
N ASN A 28 11.94 8.57 7.51
CA ASN A 28 12.26 9.57 8.54
C ASN A 28 11.19 10.68 8.68
N VAL A 29 10.11 10.62 7.91
CA VAL A 29 8.98 11.54 8.01
C VAL A 29 7.97 10.94 8.98
N LEU A 30 7.51 11.73 9.96
CA LEU A 30 6.44 11.29 10.85
C LEU A 30 5.16 11.11 10.02
N THR A 31 4.72 9.86 9.93
CA THR A 31 3.58 9.41 9.13
C THR A 31 2.72 8.50 10.00
N PHE A 32 1.40 8.67 9.95
CA PHE A 32 0.46 7.91 10.77
C PHE A 32 -0.85 7.68 10.00
N THR A 33 -1.59 6.64 10.40
CA THR A 33 -2.92 6.30 9.89
C THR A 33 -3.96 6.67 10.96
N ILE A 34 -5.22 6.84 10.57
CA ILE A 34 -6.33 7.12 11.50
C ILE A 34 -7.50 6.23 11.12
N ASP A 35 -7.66 5.13 11.86
CA ASP A 35 -8.58 4.06 11.49
C ASP A 35 -9.43 3.59 12.68
N PRO A 36 -10.59 2.95 12.44
CA PRO A 36 -11.30 2.19 13.46
C PRO A 36 -10.42 1.14 14.14
N ILE A 37 -10.75 0.81 15.40
CA ILE A 37 -9.96 -0.15 16.21
C ILE A 37 -9.92 -1.56 15.62
N ASP A 38 -10.91 -1.91 14.81
CA ASP A 38 -11.10 -3.21 14.18
C ASP A 38 -10.60 -3.26 12.72
N ALA A 39 -10.11 -2.13 12.18
CA ALA A 39 -9.50 -2.09 10.85
C ALA A 39 -8.24 -2.97 10.77
N ARG A 40 -8.05 -3.63 9.63
CA ARG A 40 -6.88 -4.51 9.37
C ARG A 40 -6.10 -4.12 8.12
N ASP A 41 -6.68 -3.25 7.34
CA ASP A 41 -6.37 -2.84 5.98
C ASP A 41 -6.11 -1.34 6.00
N PHE A 42 -4.88 -0.97 6.32
CA PHE A 42 -4.43 0.42 6.38
C PHE A 42 -3.94 0.86 4.99
N ASP A 43 -4.88 1.32 4.16
CA ASP A 43 -4.59 1.66 2.76
C ASP A 43 -4.01 3.07 2.58
N ASP A 44 -4.16 3.94 3.58
CA ASP A 44 -3.65 5.30 3.53
C ASP A 44 -2.94 5.74 4.82
N ALA A 45 -2.05 6.71 4.68
CA ALA A 45 -1.38 7.38 5.77
C ALA A 45 -1.17 8.86 5.46
N ILE A 46 -1.05 9.68 6.51
CA ILE A 46 -0.85 11.12 6.40
C ILE A 46 0.44 11.51 7.11
N SER A 47 1.18 12.43 6.52
CA SER A 47 2.31 13.11 7.17
C SER A 47 2.14 14.62 7.15
N TYR A 48 2.64 15.28 8.19
CA TYR A 48 2.65 16.73 8.31
C TYR A 48 4.04 17.24 8.69
N ARG A 49 4.53 18.28 8.00
CA ARG A 49 5.72 19.03 8.45
C ARG A 49 5.63 20.51 8.09
N GLU A 50 6.15 21.35 8.97
CA GLU A 50 6.41 22.75 8.68
C GLU A 50 7.77 22.89 7.97
N LEU A 51 7.79 23.68 6.90
CA LEU A 51 8.96 23.97 6.09
C LEU A 51 9.63 25.25 6.56
N LYS A 52 10.93 25.40 6.28
CA LYS A 52 11.74 26.55 6.71
C LYS A 52 11.22 27.91 6.21
N ASN A 53 10.42 27.91 5.15
CA ASN A 53 9.81 29.11 4.56
C ASN A 53 8.42 29.44 5.16
N GLY A 54 8.02 28.77 6.24
CA GLY A 54 6.72 28.94 6.90
C GLY A 54 5.55 28.30 6.15
N GLN A 55 5.82 27.48 5.13
CA GLN A 55 4.79 26.68 4.46
C GLN A 55 4.64 25.32 5.14
N TYR A 56 3.54 24.64 4.86
CA TYR A 56 3.32 23.27 5.30
C TYR A 56 3.46 22.30 4.14
N GLU A 57 4.07 21.16 4.39
CA GLU A 57 3.99 20.00 3.51
C GLU A 57 3.06 18.97 4.14
N ILE A 58 2.02 18.62 3.39
CA ILE A 58 1.10 17.53 3.70
C ILE A 58 1.40 16.39 2.73
N GLY A 59 1.70 15.22 3.26
CA GLY A 59 1.86 14.00 2.48
C GLY A 59 0.61 13.14 2.63
N VAL A 60 0.07 12.70 1.50
CA VAL A 60 -0.94 11.63 1.42
C VAL A 60 -0.23 10.43 0.82
N HIS A 61 -0.15 9.34 1.58
CA HIS A 61 0.56 8.12 1.23
C HIS A 61 -0.48 7.03 1.05
N ILE A 62 -0.53 6.40 -0.12
CA ILE A 62 -1.47 5.33 -0.44
C ILE A 62 -0.68 4.03 -0.60
N ALA A 63 -1.22 2.91 -0.13
CA ALA A 63 -0.65 1.59 -0.33
C ALA A 63 -0.43 1.33 -1.82
N ASP A 64 0.78 0.89 -2.17
CA ASP A 64 1.14 0.57 -3.56
C ASP A 64 0.67 -0.84 -3.93
N VAL A 65 -0.65 -1.03 -3.99
CA VAL A 65 -1.28 -2.31 -4.34
C VAL A 65 -0.86 -2.77 -5.76
N SER A 66 -0.62 -1.82 -6.66
CA SER A 66 -0.24 -2.10 -8.04
C SER A 66 1.11 -2.79 -8.20
N TYR A 67 1.99 -2.68 -7.20
CA TYR A 67 3.23 -3.46 -7.16
C TYR A 67 2.98 -4.96 -6.96
N TYR A 68 1.90 -5.32 -6.28
CA TYR A 68 1.57 -6.72 -5.93
C TYR A 68 0.51 -7.34 -6.84
N VAL A 69 -0.33 -6.53 -7.49
CA VAL A 69 -1.40 -6.98 -8.39
C VAL A 69 -1.05 -6.57 -9.81
N GLU A 70 -0.40 -7.47 -10.55
CA GLU A 70 0.01 -7.22 -11.93
C GLU A 70 -1.13 -7.53 -12.92
N PRO A 71 -1.31 -6.75 -13.99
CA PRO A 71 -2.37 -7.00 -14.97
C PRO A 71 -2.31 -8.38 -15.61
N GLY A 72 -3.46 -9.05 -15.73
CA GLY A 72 -3.59 -10.37 -16.36
C GLY A 72 -3.14 -11.54 -15.47
N THR A 73 -2.88 -11.29 -14.19
CA THR A 73 -2.64 -12.34 -13.19
C THR A 73 -3.95 -12.92 -12.65
N ALA A 74 -3.88 -14.08 -11.98
CA ALA A 74 -5.06 -14.66 -11.36
C ALA A 74 -5.59 -13.78 -10.22
N LEU A 75 -4.68 -13.11 -9.50
CA LEU A 75 -5.03 -12.13 -8.47
C LEU A 75 -5.73 -10.91 -9.06
N ASP A 76 -5.26 -10.36 -10.20
CA ASP A 76 -5.90 -9.26 -10.91
C ASP A 76 -7.31 -9.63 -11.41
N GLU A 77 -7.47 -10.78 -12.05
CA GLU A 77 -8.78 -11.25 -12.53
C GLU A 77 -9.78 -11.42 -11.37
N GLU A 78 -9.36 -11.97 -10.23
CA GLU A 78 -10.22 -12.13 -9.06
C GLU A 78 -10.54 -10.78 -8.40
N ALA A 79 -9.57 -9.87 -8.31
CA ALA A 79 -9.79 -8.51 -7.83
C ALA A 79 -10.80 -7.76 -8.71
N TYR A 80 -10.65 -7.84 -10.03
CA TYR A 80 -11.56 -7.26 -11.00
C TYR A 80 -12.98 -7.83 -10.87
N LYS A 81 -13.09 -9.14 -10.72
CA LYS A 81 -14.38 -9.84 -10.58
C LYS A 81 -15.14 -9.44 -9.31
N ARG A 82 -14.43 -9.22 -8.20
CA ARG A 82 -15.05 -8.78 -6.93
C ARG A 82 -15.30 -7.27 -6.90
N ALA A 83 -14.40 -6.49 -7.51
CA ALA A 83 -14.38 -5.04 -7.65
C ALA A 83 -14.34 -4.22 -6.34
N THR A 84 -14.93 -4.70 -5.25
CA THR A 84 -14.94 -4.03 -3.95
C THR A 84 -14.93 -5.06 -2.82
N SER A 85 -14.34 -4.67 -1.70
CA SER A 85 -14.55 -5.35 -0.42
C SER A 85 -16.00 -5.18 0.05
N VAL A 86 -16.54 -6.18 0.74
CA VAL A 86 -17.85 -6.16 1.37
C VAL A 86 -17.67 -6.50 2.84
N TYR A 87 -18.08 -5.59 3.73
CA TYR A 87 -18.08 -5.79 5.19
C TYR A 87 -19.54 -5.99 5.63
N LEU A 88 -19.80 -7.04 6.43
CA LEU A 88 -21.14 -7.45 6.89
C LEU A 88 -21.35 -7.19 8.37
#